data_AF-A0A849NFT1-F1
#
_entry.id   AF-A0A849NFT1-F1
#
_cell.length_a   1.000
_cell.length_b   1.000
_cell.length_c   1.000
_cell.angle_alpha   90.00
_cell.angle_beta   90.00
_cell.angle_gamma   90.00
#
_symmetry.space_group_name_H-M   'P 1'
#
loop_
_entity.id
_entity.type
_entity.pdbx_description
1 polymer ?
#
loop_
_entity_poly.entity_id
_entity_poly.type
_entity_poly.pdbx_seq_one_letter_code
_entity_poly.pdbx_strand_id
1 'polypeptide(L)'
;MKIIFSIISIMLIIFFASCSSSTRFTKENDEIPQPIIENPNPYDETISYSNNPPIITETGTASYYAHKFHGRLTANGEIYDMYGLTAAHPTLPLNSVIRVTNLSNDKNLVVRINDRMPQHPSRIIDLSLGTAQKLDMVEDGLAEVKIEVLKMGDNKYKKQK
;
A
#
# COMPACT_ATOMS: atom_id res chain seq x y z
N MET A 1 -65.57 11.50 -12.99
CA MET A 1 -64.24 11.11 -12.47
C MET A 1 -63.09 11.97 -13.04
N LYS A 2 -63.24 13.30 -13.16
CA LYS A 2 -62.18 14.21 -13.67
C LYS A 2 -61.71 15.28 -12.67
N ILE A 3 -62.19 15.24 -11.43
CA ILE A 3 -61.94 16.30 -10.43
C ILE A 3 -60.95 15.87 -9.34
N ILE A 4 -60.63 14.57 -9.20
CA ILE A 4 -59.74 14.07 -8.16
C ILE A 4 -58.25 14.11 -8.57
N PHE A 5 -57.94 14.14 -9.87
CA PHE A 5 -56.55 14.22 -10.36
C PHE A 5 -55.94 15.63 -10.36
N SER A 6 -56.73 16.68 -10.09
CA SER A 6 -56.24 18.07 -10.17
C SER A 6 -55.60 18.61 -8.88
N ILE A 7 -55.70 17.89 -7.76
CA ILE A 7 -55.24 18.40 -6.45
C ILE A 7 -53.85 17.83 -6.08
N ILE A 8 -53.44 16.72 -6.68
CA ILE A 8 -52.12 16.09 -6.41
C ILE A 8 -50.99 16.75 -7.25
N SER A 9 -51.32 17.63 -8.19
CA SER A 9 -50.32 18.35 -9.01
C SER A 9 -49.88 19.71 -8.43
N ILE A 10 -50.43 20.15 -7.29
CA ILE A 10 -50.10 21.44 -6.62
C ILE A 10 -49.39 21.19 -5.27
N MET A 11 -48.59 20.12 -5.19
CA MET A 11 -47.64 19.85 -4.10
C MET A 11 -46.24 19.55 -4.67
N LEU A 12 -45.91 20.17 -5.81
CA LEU A 12 -44.60 20.06 -6.48
C LEU A 12 -43.93 21.43 -6.72
N ILE A 13 -44.48 22.53 -6.20
CA ILE A 13 -43.93 23.87 -6.39
C ILE A 13 -44.07 24.62 -5.07
N ILE A 14 -42.98 24.68 -4.31
CA ILE A 14 -42.60 25.59 -3.21
C ILE A 14 -41.73 24.76 -2.28
N PHE A 15 -40.41 24.75 -2.54
CA PHE A 15 -39.32 24.78 -1.56
C PHE A 15 -37.95 24.77 -2.27
N PHE A 16 -37.79 25.64 -3.28
CA PHE A 16 -36.47 26.09 -3.74
C PHE A 16 -36.22 27.48 -3.14
N ALA A 17 -35.42 27.55 -2.08
CA ALA A 17 -34.59 28.72 -1.75
C ALA A 17 -33.73 28.40 -0.51
N SER A 18 -32.55 27.85 -0.72
CA SER A 18 -31.46 27.92 0.26
C SER A 18 -30.14 27.98 -0.49
N CYS A 19 -29.80 29.17 -0.96
CA CYS A 19 -28.42 29.51 -1.29
C CYS A 19 -27.71 29.85 0.02
N SER A 20 -26.71 29.06 0.40
CA SER A 20 -25.75 29.46 1.44
C SER A 20 -24.51 30.03 0.75
N SER A 21 -24.14 31.25 1.10
CA SER A 21 -22.96 31.95 0.63
C SER A 21 -21.69 31.21 1.06
N SER A 22 -20.84 30.82 0.11
CA SER A 22 -19.50 30.31 0.39
C SER A 22 -18.56 31.48 0.72
N THR A 23 -17.96 31.47 1.90
CA THR A 23 -16.94 32.43 2.30
C THR A 23 -15.69 32.29 1.43
N ARG A 24 -15.28 33.42 0.86
CA ARG A 24 -14.04 33.60 0.09
C ARG A 24 -12.85 33.55 1.07
N PHE A 25 -12.03 32.50 1.00
CA PHE A 25 -10.80 32.44 1.77
C PHE A 25 -9.77 33.42 1.18
N THR A 26 -9.36 34.37 2.01
CA THR A 26 -8.24 35.28 1.75
C THR A 26 -6.92 34.52 1.85
N LYS A 27 -6.02 34.82 0.92
CA LYS A 27 -4.64 34.35 0.93
C LYS A 27 -3.87 35.18 1.96
N GLU A 28 -3.39 34.54 3.01
CA GLU A 28 -2.46 35.14 3.98
C GLU A 28 -1.19 34.30 3.96
N ASN A 29 -0.09 34.94 3.58
CA ASN A 29 1.25 34.35 3.58
C ASN A 29 1.80 34.48 5.00
N ASP A 30 1.60 33.45 5.82
CA ASP A 30 2.36 33.29 7.05
C ASP A 30 3.28 32.08 6.91
N GLU A 31 4.57 32.28 7.16
CA GLU A 31 5.58 31.22 7.18
C GLU A 31 5.14 30.13 8.17
N ILE A 32 4.81 28.93 7.67
CA ILE A 32 4.43 27.79 8.49
C ILE A 32 5.71 27.10 8.99
N PRO A 33 5.98 27.05 10.31
CA PRO A 33 6.96 26.13 10.85
C PRO A 33 6.53 24.69 10.53
N GLN A 34 7.41 23.91 9.91
CA GLN A 34 7.15 22.52 9.48
C GLN A 34 6.45 21.73 10.61
N PRO A 35 5.23 21.21 10.40
CA PRO A 35 4.57 20.40 11.40
C PRO A 35 5.38 19.13 11.63
N ILE A 36 5.74 18.85 12.88
CA ILE A 36 6.23 17.54 13.27
C ILE A 36 5.03 16.58 13.11
N ILE A 37 4.96 15.88 11.98
CA ILE A 37 3.90 14.91 11.67
C ILE A 37 4.13 13.68 12.56
N GLU A 38 3.44 13.60 13.69
CA GLU A 38 3.59 12.49 14.65
C GLU A 38 2.88 11.20 14.19
N ASN A 39 2.16 11.22 13.05
CA ASN A 39 1.68 10.00 12.39
C ASN A 39 1.36 10.27 10.91
N PRO A 40 2.22 9.91 9.94
CA PRO A 40 1.95 10.19 8.53
C PRO A 40 0.76 9.39 8.04
N ASN A 41 -0.16 10.06 7.33
CA ASN A 41 -1.20 9.38 6.56
C ASN A 41 -0.51 8.39 5.60
N PRO A 42 -0.92 7.11 5.53
CA PRO A 42 -0.35 6.13 4.61
C PRO A 42 -0.28 6.63 3.15
N TYR A 43 -1.19 7.51 2.72
CA TYR A 43 -1.12 8.15 1.40
C TYR A 43 0.06 9.10 1.24
N ASP A 44 0.44 9.83 2.28
CA ASP A 44 1.56 10.78 2.25
C ASP A 44 2.91 10.05 2.11
N GLU A 45 3.04 8.88 2.74
CA GLU A 45 4.24 8.05 2.61
C GLU A 45 4.41 7.52 1.17
N THR A 46 3.33 7.13 0.50
CA THR A 46 3.40 6.68 -0.91
C THR A 46 3.82 7.79 -1.87
N ILE A 47 3.37 9.03 -1.63
CA ILE A 47 3.76 10.20 -2.42
C ILE A 47 5.24 10.52 -2.19
N SER A 48 5.70 10.46 -0.94
CA SER A 48 7.12 10.65 -0.60
C SER A 48 8.03 9.63 -1.31
N TYR A 49 7.61 8.37 -1.42
CA TYR A 49 8.36 7.35 -2.15
C TYR A 49 8.26 7.45 -3.69
N SER A 50 7.32 8.22 -4.24
CA SER A 50 7.22 8.45 -5.68
C SER A 50 8.20 9.52 -6.17
N ASN A 51 8.53 10.48 -5.32
CA ASN A 51 9.32 11.66 -5.70
C ASN A 51 10.83 11.45 -5.52
N ASN A 52 11.25 10.44 -4.76
CA ASN A 52 12.65 10.13 -4.53
C ASN A 52 13.10 8.95 -5.42
N PRO A 53 14.31 9.02 -6.00
CA PRO A 53 14.87 7.88 -6.71
C PRO A 53 15.08 6.69 -5.75
N PRO A 54 14.94 5.44 -6.22
CA PRO A 54 15.19 4.27 -5.39
C PRO A 54 16.67 4.19 -5.00
N ILE A 55 16.93 3.69 -3.78
CA ILE A 55 18.27 3.51 -3.24
C ILE A 55 19.00 2.39 -3.98
N ILE A 56 18.29 1.29 -4.23
CA ILE A 56 18.75 0.10 -4.95
C ILE A 56 17.62 -0.36 -5.85
N THR A 57 17.98 -0.82 -7.05
CA THR A 57 17.06 -1.48 -7.97
C THR A 57 17.63 -2.85 -8.35
N GLU A 58 16.79 -3.87 -8.28
CA GLU A 58 17.13 -5.24 -8.66
C GLU A 58 15.99 -5.85 -9.47
N THR A 59 16.31 -6.68 -10.45
CA THR A 59 15.32 -7.40 -11.27
C THR A 59 15.62 -8.89 -11.21
N GLY A 60 14.57 -9.71 -11.14
CA GLY A 60 14.68 -11.16 -11.18
C GLY A 60 13.38 -11.84 -10.78
N THR A 61 13.45 -13.16 -10.60
CA THR A 61 12.27 -13.96 -10.33
C THR A 61 11.80 -13.81 -8.87
N ALA A 62 10.50 -13.61 -8.70
CA ALA A 62 9.78 -13.71 -7.43
C ALA A 62 9.00 -15.02 -7.33
N SER A 63 8.77 -15.46 -6.09
CA SER A 63 7.68 -16.40 -5.76
C SER A 63 6.81 -15.85 -4.63
N TYR A 64 5.91 -16.68 -4.09
CA TYR A 64 5.26 -16.43 -2.81
C TYR A 64 5.33 -17.65 -1.90
N TYR A 65 5.48 -17.45 -0.59
CA TYR A 65 5.63 -18.59 0.35
C TYR A 65 4.31 -19.25 0.72
N ALA A 66 4.40 -20.55 0.98
CA ALA A 66 3.27 -21.45 1.18
C ALA A 66 2.47 -21.20 2.48
N HIS A 67 1.18 -21.56 2.44
CA HIS A 67 0.24 -21.39 3.55
C HIS A 67 0.69 -22.03 4.87
N LYS A 68 1.51 -23.09 4.82
CA LYS A 68 2.03 -23.80 6.01
C LYS A 68 2.82 -22.91 6.97
N PHE A 69 3.32 -21.77 6.50
CA PHE A 69 4.05 -20.81 7.33
C PHE A 69 3.12 -19.88 8.10
N HIS A 70 1.85 -19.74 7.71
CA HIS A 70 0.91 -18.81 8.34
C HIS A 70 0.84 -19.05 9.86
N GLY A 71 0.85 -17.96 10.64
CA GLY A 71 0.85 -18.02 12.10
C GLY A 71 2.21 -18.29 12.75
N ARG A 72 3.28 -18.52 11.97
CA ARG A 72 4.64 -18.68 12.50
C ARG A 72 5.36 -17.34 12.62
N LEU A 73 6.42 -17.32 13.42
CA LEU A 73 7.31 -16.16 13.50
C LEU A 73 8.12 -16.00 12.21
N THR A 74 8.16 -14.78 11.68
CA THR A 74 9.12 -14.34 10.67
C THR A 74 10.45 -13.98 11.32
N ALA A 75 11.48 -13.73 10.50
CA ALA A 75 12.80 -13.33 10.97
C ALA A 75 12.82 -12.04 11.79
N ASN A 76 11.92 -11.08 11.56
CA ASN A 76 11.81 -9.89 12.42
C ASN A 76 10.96 -10.12 13.69
N GLY A 77 10.48 -11.34 13.92
CA GLY A 77 9.69 -11.71 15.09
C GLY A 77 8.20 -11.37 14.99
N GLU A 78 7.69 -10.96 13.83
CA GLU A 78 6.25 -10.82 13.60
C GLU A 78 5.60 -12.17 13.35
N ILE A 79 4.30 -12.28 13.65
CA ILE A 79 3.51 -13.42 13.19
C ILE A 79 3.26 -13.23 11.70
N TYR A 80 3.65 -14.20 10.88
CA TYR A 80 3.40 -14.20 9.46
C TYR A 80 1.90 -14.31 9.17
N ASP A 81 1.35 -13.24 8.60
CA ASP A 81 0.03 -13.20 8.00
C ASP A 81 0.16 -13.43 6.49
N MET A 82 -0.42 -14.52 5.98
CA MET A 82 -0.35 -14.83 4.56
C MET A 82 -1.14 -13.86 3.70
N TYR A 83 -2.18 -13.23 4.26
CA TYR A 83 -2.99 -12.21 3.57
C TYR A 83 -2.44 -10.79 3.78
N GLY A 84 -1.39 -10.65 4.59
CA GLY A 84 -0.68 -9.40 4.81
C GLY A 84 0.09 -8.94 3.57
N LEU A 85 0.65 -7.73 3.64
CA LEU A 85 1.44 -7.11 2.57
C LEU A 85 2.92 -7.05 2.95
N THR A 86 3.57 -8.21 2.94
CA THR A 86 4.98 -8.35 3.31
C THR A 86 5.76 -9.17 2.30
N ALA A 87 7.09 -9.15 2.45
CA ALA A 87 8.04 -9.89 1.65
C ALA A 87 9.20 -10.47 2.50
N ALA A 88 9.86 -11.50 1.99
CA ALA A 88 11.09 -12.07 2.54
C ALA A 88 12.19 -11.91 1.50
N HIS A 89 13.35 -11.47 1.95
CA HIS A 89 14.48 -11.20 1.08
C HIS A 89 15.76 -11.80 1.69
N PRO A 90 16.71 -12.31 0.90
CA PRO A 90 17.91 -12.95 1.44
C PRO A 90 18.80 -12.02 2.29
N THR A 91 19.00 -10.77 1.84
CA THR A 91 20.00 -9.86 2.44
C THR A 91 19.52 -8.46 2.84
N LEU A 92 18.50 -7.88 2.19
CA LEU A 92 17.95 -6.57 2.55
C LEU A 92 17.65 -6.47 4.06
N PRO A 93 18.00 -5.35 4.71
CA PRO A 93 17.69 -5.15 6.13
C PRO A 93 16.22 -5.40 6.45
N LEU A 94 15.92 -6.04 7.57
CA LEU A 94 14.53 -6.16 8.03
C LEU A 94 13.95 -4.77 8.23
N ASN A 95 12.67 -4.63 7.95
CA ASN A 95 11.89 -3.40 7.91
C ASN A 95 12.23 -2.46 6.73
N SER A 96 12.99 -2.92 5.75
CA SER A 96 13.14 -2.18 4.47
C SER A 96 11.79 -2.08 3.78
N VAL A 97 11.52 -0.91 3.20
CA VAL A 97 10.31 -0.64 2.40
C VAL A 97 10.72 -0.65 0.94
N ILE A 98 10.02 -1.47 0.15
CA ILE A 98 10.33 -1.69 -1.25
C ILE A 98 9.07 -1.53 -2.09
N ARG A 99 9.21 -1.07 -3.33
CA ARG A 99 8.20 -1.25 -4.37
C ARG A 99 8.55 -2.49 -5.16
N VAL A 100 7.59 -3.39 -5.33
CA VAL A 100 7.70 -4.56 -6.19
C VAL A 100 6.79 -4.33 -7.38
N THR A 101 7.34 -4.40 -8.58
CA THR A 101 6.60 -4.31 -9.85
C THR A 101 6.65 -5.65 -10.55
N ASN A 102 5.49 -6.23 -10.85
CA ASN A 102 5.39 -7.38 -11.74
C ASN A 102 5.57 -6.90 -13.19
N LEU A 103 6.61 -7.39 -13.86
CA LEU A 103 7.00 -6.92 -15.19
C LEU A 103 6.10 -7.42 -16.32
N SER A 104 5.24 -8.43 -16.07
CA SER A 104 4.32 -8.93 -17.08
C SER A 104 3.07 -8.04 -17.24
N ASN A 105 2.71 -7.28 -16.21
CA ASN A 105 1.44 -6.55 -16.15
C ASN A 105 1.55 -5.13 -15.56
N ASP A 106 2.76 -4.67 -15.23
CA ASP A 106 3.10 -3.38 -14.64
C ASP A 106 2.42 -3.06 -13.29
N LYS A 107 1.69 -4.02 -12.70
CA LYS A 107 1.13 -3.87 -11.35
C LYS A 107 2.28 -3.78 -10.37
N ASN A 108 2.15 -2.85 -9.43
CA ASN A 108 3.15 -2.67 -8.40
C ASN A 108 2.52 -2.43 -7.04
N LEU A 109 3.27 -2.76 -5.99
CA LEU A 109 2.85 -2.60 -4.62
C LEU A 109 4.05 -2.28 -3.74
N VAL A 110 3.85 -1.35 -2.80
CA VAL A 110 4.83 -1.06 -1.75
C VAL A 110 4.61 -2.02 -0.59
N VAL A 111 5.67 -2.74 -0.20
CA VAL A 111 5.63 -3.74 0.87
C VAL A 111 6.87 -3.61 1.76
N ARG A 112 6.80 -4.26 2.92
CA ARG A 112 7.92 -4.29 3.87
C ARG A 112 8.59 -5.66 3.91
N ILE A 113 9.92 -5.67 3.98
CA ILE A 113 10.70 -6.87 4.28
C ILE A 113 10.56 -7.18 5.77
N ASN A 114 9.93 -8.29 6.11
CA ASN A 114 9.81 -8.73 7.51
C ASN A 114 10.39 -10.12 7.78
N ASP A 115 10.83 -10.81 6.73
CA ASP A 115 11.33 -12.17 6.84
C ASP A 115 12.59 -12.41 6.00
N ARG A 116 13.13 -13.62 6.11
CA ARG A 116 14.30 -14.12 5.39
C ARG A 116 13.90 -15.34 4.56
N MET A 117 14.33 -15.36 3.31
CA MET A 117 14.34 -16.57 2.50
C MET A 117 15.79 -17.07 2.36
N PRO A 118 16.00 -18.37 2.10
CA PRO A 118 17.33 -18.88 1.80
C PRO A 118 17.94 -18.17 0.57
N GLN A 119 19.25 -18.03 0.53
CA GLN A 119 19.94 -17.53 -0.67
C GLN A 119 19.88 -18.60 -1.76
N HIS A 120 19.04 -18.38 -2.77
CA HIS A 120 18.94 -19.22 -3.95
C HIS A 120 19.13 -18.36 -5.20
N PRO A 121 19.92 -18.82 -6.19
CA PRO A 121 20.18 -18.03 -7.39
C PRO A 121 18.96 -17.90 -8.32
N SER A 122 17.93 -18.73 -8.13
CA SER A 122 16.74 -18.73 -8.99
C SER A 122 15.66 -17.73 -8.60
N ARG A 123 15.71 -17.14 -7.40
CA ARG A 123 14.71 -16.17 -6.92
C ARG A 123 15.33 -15.11 -6.04
N ILE A 124 14.93 -13.86 -6.25
CA ILE A 124 15.45 -12.70 -5.49
C ILE A 124 14.55 -12.34 -4.30
N ILE A 125 13.26 -12.72 -4.37
CA ILE A 125 12.28 -12.37 -3.35
C ILE A 125 11.18 -13.43 -3.28
N ASP A 126 10.71 -13.68 -2.06
CA ASP A 126 9.47 -14.39 -1.85
C ASP A 126 8.45 -13.42 -1.22
N LEU A 127 7.24 -13.39 -1.77
CA LEU A 127 6.16 -12.50 -1.37
C LEU A 127 5.16 -13.23 -0.46
N SER A 128 4.42 -12.49 0.36
CA SER A 128 3.20 -13.01 0.97
C SER A 128 2.14 -13.29 -0.11
N LEU A 129 1.20 -14.20 0.19
CA LEU A 129 0.10 -14.49 -0.73
C LEU A 129 -0.72 -13.22 -1.01
N GLY A 130 -0.99 -12.40 0.00
CA GLY A 130 -1.70 -11.13 -0.14
C GLY A 130 -1.01 -10.19 -1.13
N THR A 131 0.31 -10.03 -1.04
CA THR A 131 1.09 -9.26 -2.03
C THR A 131 1.01 -9.90 -3.42
N ALA A 132 1.20 -11.21 -3.54
CA ALA A 132 1.15 -11.90 -4.83
C ALA A 132 -0.22 -11.80 -5.51
N GLN A 133 -1.31 -11.81 -4.74
CA GLN A 133 -2.67 -11.58 -5.24
C GLN A 133 -2.83 -10.17 -5.80
N LYS A 134 -2.29 -9.16 -5.12
CA LYS A 134 -2.35 -7.76 -5.58
C LYS A 134 -1.51 -7.51 -6.83
N LEU A 135 -0.39 -8.23 -6.97
CA LEU A 135 0.47 -8.20 -8.16
C LEU A 135 0.01 -9.15 -9.27
N ASP A 136 -1.06 -9.91 -9.05
CA ASP A 136 -1.66 -10.81 -10.02
C ASP A 136 -0.67 -11.83 -10.57
N MET A 137 0.00 -12.54 -9.65
CA MET A 137 1.00 -13.58 -9.97
C MET A 137 0.72 -14.92 -9.29
N VAL A 138 -0.44 -15.09 -8.67
CA VAL A 138 -0.77 -16.31 -7.90
C VAL A 138 -0.89 -17.53 -8.81
N GLU A 139 -1.59 -17.37 -9.94
CA GLU A 139 -1.82 -18.45 -10.91
C GLU A 139 -0.51 -18.91 -11.57
N ASP A 140 0.40 -17.97 -11.85
CA ASP A 140 1.70 -18.27 -12.45
C ASP A 140 2.67 -18.93 -11.45
N GLY A 141 2.49 -18.68 -10.15
CA GLY A 141 3.38 -19.16 -9.08
C GLY A 141 4.70 -18.40 -8.97
N LEU A 142 5.29 -18.05 -10.12
CA LEU A 142 6.52 -17.29 -10.28
C LEU A 142 6.26 -16.09 -11.20
N ALA A 143 6.97 -14.99 -10.98
CA ALA A 143 6.93 -13.82 -11.88
C ALA A 143 8.28 -13.14 -11.95
N GLU A 144 8.63 -12.58 -13.12
CA GLU A 144 9.73 -11.63 -13.22
C GLU A 144 9.29 -10.30 -12.61
N VAL A 145 10.05 -9.82 -11.63
CA VAL A 145 9.76 -8.58 -10.91
C VAL A 145 10.94 -7.63 -10.92
N LYS A 146 10.63 -6.34 -10.82
CA LYS A 146 11.59 -5.31 -10.43
C LYS A 146 11.31 -4.90 -8.98
N ILE A 147 12.35 -4.88 -8.17
CA ILE A 147 12.34 -4.40 -6.78
C ILE A 147 13.07 -3.06 -6.74
N GLU A 148 12.43 -2.09 -6.12
CA GLU A 148 12.98 -0.75 -5.88
C GLU A 148 12.98 -0.49 -4.37
N VAL A 149 14.17 -0.33 -3.78
CA VAL A 149 14.29 -0.03 -2.34
C VAL A 149 14.02 1.45 -2.12
N LEU A 150 12.93 1.75 -1.43
CA LEU A 150 12.47 3.12 -1.16
C LEU A 150 13.02 3.63 0.18
N LYS A 151 13.23 2.71 1.13
CA LYS A 151 13.78 3.01 2.45
C LYS A 151 14.53 1.79 2.99
N MET A 152 15.75 2.01 3.45
CA MET A 152 16.54 0.99 4.14
C MET A 152 15.96 0.72 5.53
N GLY A 153 15.81 -0.57 5.86
CA GLY A 153 15.35 -1.02 7.15
C GLY A 153 16.39 -0.89 8.26
N ASP A 154 15.92 -0.99 9.50
CA ASP A 154 16.73 -0.81 10.71
C ASP A 154 17.15 -2.13 11.38
N ASN A 155 16.79 -3.28 10.79
CA ASN A 155 17.03 -4.62 11.35
C ASN A 155 16.45 -4.84 12.75
N LYS A 156 15.50 -4.02 13.21
CA LYS A 156 14.90 -4.20 14.53
C LYS A 156 13.90 -5.33 14.54
N TYR A 157 13.98 -6.11 15.62
CA TYR A 157 13.04 -7.18 15.94
C TYR A 157 11.84 -6.62 16.69
N LYS A 158 10.65 -7.14 16.38
CA LYS A 158 9.44 -6.90 17.16
C LYS A 158 9.53 -7.71 18.45
N LYS A 159 9.75 -7.02 19.58
CA LYS A 159 9.69 -7.65 20.90
C LYS A 159 8.27 -8.12 21.16
N GLN A 160 8.11 -9.39 21.51
CA GLN A 160 6.84 -9.92 22.00
C GLN A 160 6.56 -9.31 23.38
N LYS A 161 5.33 -8.85 23.60
CA LYS A 161 4.85 -8.33 24.89
C LYS A 161 4.31 -9.47 25.73
#